data_AF-A0AAV9ZCL1-F1
#
_entry.id   AF-A0AAV9ZCL1-F1
#
_cell.length_a   1.000
_cell.length_b   1.000
_cell.length_c   1.000
_cell.angle_alpha   90.00
_cell.angle_beta   90.00
_cell.angle_gamma   90.00
#
_symmetry.space_group_name_H-M   'P 1'
#
loop_
_entity.id
_entity.type
_entity.pdbx_description
1 polymer ?
#
loop_
_entity_poly.entity_id
_entity_poly.type
_entity_poly.pdbx_seq_one_letter_code
_entity_poly.pdbx_strand_id
1 'polypeptide(L)'
;MLDFLEVDRAFLAENEARILDLETQIAGLEHTISVLRAARQPVQDRVDSYKYPVLTLPNEIVAEIFIRFLPTYPSPHPLTGTHSPTCLTHVCRQWREIAHTTPALWRVIDLTRPTEQYNAEKIAALVNLWSGRSGCCPMAVHLTDGNEPRSVFPAVIHHRARWEHLTLDLNTTEYLDAIQGSFPSLKTLTVHFSSLVRDAPVVSFQDLPLLHTALLNDLHMVHIILPWSQLTSLVLMCINSEHCMSVLQQTSQLVRCELHLWRPQKDLTEGSVHLLHLETLAFQMDTFIDVKFFRSFVTPALLYLRLPEALLGPDASFES
;
A
#
# COMPACT_ATOMS: atom_id res chain seq x y z
N MET A 1 -92.37 12.57 20.09
CA MET A 1 -92.27 12.76 18.62
C MET A 1 -91.76 14.15 18.26
N LEU A 2 -92.13 15.19 19.02
CA LEU A 2 -91.57 16.54 18.87
C LEU A 2 -90.11 16.64 19.38
N ASP A 3 -89.75 16.01 20.50
CA ASP A 3 -88.37 16.01 21.03
C ASP A 3 -87.32 15.35 20.12
N PHE A 4 -87.70 14.36 19.29
CA PHE A 4 -86.76 13.66 18.41
C PHE A 4 -86.35 14.50 17.19
N LEU A 5 -87.26 15.33 16.66
CA LEU A 5 -87.01 16.20 15.51
C LEU A 5 -86.19 17.45 15.89
N GLU A 6 -86.25 17.86 17.17
CA GLU A 6 -85.51 19.01 17.68
C GLU A 6 -84.05 18.63 18.03
N VAL A 7 -83.85 17.43 18.56
CA VAL A 7 -82.51 16.84 18.78
C VAL A 7 -81.75 16.62 17.47
N ASP A 8 -82.41 16.17 16.40
CA ASP A 8 -81.80 16.01 15.07
C ASP A 8 -81.36 17.36 14.46
N ARG A 9 -82.14 18.44 14.67
CA ARG A 9 -81.78 19.77 14.17
C ARG A 9 -80.61 20.39 14.93
N ALA A 10 -80.57 20.24 16.24
CA ALA A 10 -79.45 20.72 17.06
C ALA A 10 -78.15 19.98 16.71
N PHE A 11 -78.23 18.65 16.52
CA PHE A 11 -77.11 17.82 16.09
C PHE A 11 -76.61 18.18 14.69
N LEU A 12 -77.51 18.42 13.73
CA LEU A 12 -77.13 18.87 12.38
C LEU A 12 -76.43 20.23 12.41
N ALA A 13 -76.97 21.20 13.14
CA ALA A 13 -76.37 22.54 13.25
C ALA A 13 -74.99 22.53 13.91
N GLU A 14 -74.78 21.69 14.93
CA GLU A 14 -73.47 21.52 15.58
C GLU A 14 -72.43 20.92 14.62
N ASN A 15 -72.81 19.91 13.84
CA ASN A 15 -71.92 19.32 12.84
C ASN A 15 -71.62 20.28 11.68
N GLU A 16 -72.59 21.05 11.20
CA GLU A 16 -72.36 22.08 10.18
C GLU A 16 -71.40 23.16 10.66
N ALA A 17 -71.55 23.64 11.90
CA ALA A 17 -70.62 24.58 12.51
C ALA A 17 -69.21 23.98 12.65
N ARG A 18 -69.12 22.68 12.97
CA ARG A 18 -67.84 21.97 13.07
C ARG A 18 -67.17 21.77 11.72
N ILE A 19 -67.93 21.49 10.67
CA ILE A 19 -67.43 21.40 9.29
C ILE A 19 -66.89 22.75 8.85
N LEU A 20 -67.62 23.84 9.11
CA LEU A 20 -67.17 25.20 8.75
C LEU A 20 -65.88 25.60 9.48
N ASP A 21 -65.76 25.25 10.76
CA ASP A 21 -64.54 25.43 11.55
C ASP A 21 -63.36 24.64 10.95
N LEU A 22 -63.58 23.37 10.59
CA LEU A 22 -62.57 22.53 9.95
C LEU A 22 -62.15 23.06 8.58
N GLU A 23 -63.08 23.53 7.74
CA GLU A 23 -62.78 24.14 6.45
C GLU A 23 -61.94 25.42 6.60
N THR A 24 -62.26 26.23 7.60
CA THR A 24 -61.49 27.44 7.92
C THR A 24 -60.06 27.09 8.35
N GLN A 25 -59.89 26.05 9.18
CA GLN A 25 -58.59 25.56 9.60
C GLN A 25 -57.80 24.96 8.42
N ILE A 26 -58.45 24.21 7.53
CA ILE A 26 -57.84 23.67 6.31
C ILE A 26 -57.32 24.81 5.43
N ALA A 27 -58.15 25.83 5.16
CA ALA A 27 -57.74 26.98 4.36
C ALA A 27 -56.54 27.72 4.98
N GLY A 28 -56.52 27.88 6.31
CA GLY A 28 -55.39 28.48 7.03
C GLY A 28 -54.10 27.66 6.92
N LEU A 29 -54.20 26.33 7.03
CA LEU A 29 -53.06 25.42 6.89
C LEU A 29 -52.54 25.38 5.45
N GLU A 30 -53.43 25.38 4.46
CA GLU A 30 -53.05 25.43 3.03
C GLU A 30 -52.32 26.73 2.71
N HIS A 31 -52.79 27.86 3.23
CA HIS A 31 -52.09 29.14 3.09
C HIS A 31 -50.70 29.07 3.71
N THR A 32 -50.59 28.52 4.93
CA THR A 32 -49.31 28.37 5.63
C THR A 32 -48.35 27.47 4.85
N ILE A 33 -48.82 26.34 4.31
CA ILE A 33 -48.03 25.45 3.46
C ILE A 33 -47.52 26.18 2.22
N SER A 34 -48.38 26.98 1.56
CA SER A 34 -48.00 27.77 0.39
C SER A 34 -46.88 28.77 0.73
N VAL A 35 -47.03 29.52 1.82
CA VAL A 35 -46.03 30.49 2.29
C VAL A 35 -44.70 29.80 2.59
N LEU A 36 -44.73 28.68 3.32
CA LEU A 36 -43.52 27.92 3.65
C LEU A 36 -42.85 27.33 2.41
N ARG A 37 -43.61 26.87 1.40
CA ARG A 37 -43.06 26.41 0.12
C ARG A 37 -42.40 27.56 -0.65
N ALA A 38 -43.03 28.72 -0.71
CA ALA A 38 -42.46 29.91 -1.36
C ALA A 38 -41.17 30.38 -0.65
N ALA A 39 -41.13 30.34 0.68
CA ALA A 39 -39.94 30.68 1.47
C ALA A 39 -38.83 29.61 1.36
N ARG A 40 -39.19 28.33 1.21
CA ARG A 40 -38.25 27.23 0.98
C ARG A 40 -37.55 27.35 -0.37
N GLN A 41 -38.26 27.77 -1.43
CA GLN A 41 -37.74 27.81 -2.79
C GLN A 41 -36.38 28.54 -2.91
N PRO A 42 -36.20 29.80 -2.47
CA PRO A 42 -34.91 30.48 -2.58
C PRO A 42 -33.81 29.86 -1.72
N VAL A 43 -34.16 29.18 -0.61
CA VAL A 43 -33.20 28.44 0.21
C VAL A 43 -32.74 27.19 -0.54
N GLN A 44 -33.66 26.47 -1.18
CA GLN A 44 -33.35 25.33 -2.03
C GLN A 44 -32.47 25.75 -3.22
N ASP A 45 -32.81 26.86 -3.90
CA ASP A 45 -32.03 27.37 -5.03
C ASP A 45 -30.60 27.75 -4.60
N ARG A 46 -30.42 28.34 -3.40
CA ARG A 46 -29.09 28.61 -2.83
C ARG A 46 -28.32 27.33 -2.55
N VAL A 47 -28.96 26.32 -1.95
CA VAL A 47 -28.32 25.02 -1.69
C VAL A 47 -27.93 24.34 -3.01
N ASP A 48 -28.80 24.37 -4.01
CA ASP A 48 -28.56 23.78 -5.33
C ASP A 48 -27.45 24.54 -6.10
N SER A 49 -27.29 25.85 -5.84
CA SER A 49 -26.18 26.64 -6.37
C SER A 49 -24.82 26.22 -5.79
N TYR A 50 -24.79 25.64 -4.58
CA TYR A 50 -23.62 24.97 -4.04
C TYR A 50 -23.50 23.57 -4.67
N LYS A 51 -23.07 23.53 -5.94
CA LYS A 51 -22.56 22.28 -6.51
C LYS A 51 -21.30 21.90 -5.75
N TYR A 52 -21.34 20.78 -5.02
CA TYR A 52 -20.14 20.21 -4.41
C TYR A 52 -19.08 20.05 -5.52
N PRO A 53 -17.94 20.75 -5.45
CA PRO A 53 -16.99 20.82 -6.57
C PRO A 53 -16.56 19.44 -7.06
N VAL A 54 -16.43 18.48 -6.14
CA VAL A 54 -16.01 17.11 -6.44
C VAL A 54 -17.00 16.32 -7.30
N LEU A 55 -18.27 16.71 -7.36
CA LEU A 55 -19.28 16.10 -8.25
C LEU A 55 -19.31 16.76 -9.64
N THR A 56 -18.60 17.88 -9.81
CA THR A 56 -18.50 18.60 -11.10
C THR A 56 -17.19 18.34 -11.83
N LEU A 57 -16.23 17.72 -11.17
CA LEU A 57 -14.96 17.34 -11.78
C LEU A 57 -15.17 16.21 -12.80
N PRO A 58 -14.43 16.21 -13.92
CA PRO A 58 -14.33 15.05 -14.80
C PRO A 58 -13.88 13.81 -14.02
N ASN A 59 -14.37 12.64 -14.41
CA ASN A 59 -14.08 11.38 -13.72
C ASN A 59 -12.57 11.09 -13.66
N GLU A 60 -11.82 11.50 -14.67
CA GLU A 60 -10.36 11.34 -14.76
C GLU A 60 -9.64 12.14 -13.68
N ILE A 61 -10.11 13.36 -13.39
CA ILE A 61 -9.52 14.20 -12.34
C ILE A 61 -9.83 13.62 -10.96
N VAL A 62 -11.04 13.11 -10.76
CA VAL A 62 -11.41 12.44 -9.50
C VAL A 62 -10.59 11.16 -9.31
N ALA A 63 -10.36 10.38 -10.37
CA ALA A 63 -9.51 9.19 -10.34
C ALA A 63 -8.06 9.54 -9.97
N GLU A 64 -7.49 10.62 -10.52
CA GLU A 64 -6.16 11.10 -10.15
C GLU A 64 -6.11 11.54 -8.68
N ILE A 65 -7.14 12.24 -8.18
CA ILE A 65 -7.24 12.59 -6.75
C ILE A 65 -7.25 11.32 -5.90
N PHE A 66 -8.00 10.27 -6.30
CA PHE A 66 -8.04 9.00 -5.59
C PHE A 66 -6.68 8.29 -5.57
N ILE A 67 -5.94 8.33 -6.68
CA ILE A 67 -4.59 7.74 -6.75
C ILE A 67 -3.64 8.49 -5.80
N ARG A 68 -3.73 9.82 -5.74
CA ARG A 68 -2.91 10.67 -4.85
C ARG A 68 -3.32 10.61 -3.38
N PHE A 69 -4.55 10.18 -3.09
CA PHE A 69 -5.02 9.94 -1.73
C PHE A 69 -4.30 8.74 -1.10
N LEU A 70 -3.90 7.75 -1.90
CA LEU A 70 -3.18 6.57 -1.43
C LEU A 70 -1.66 6.84 -1.33
N PRO A 71 -0.92 6.04 -0.54
CA PRO A 71 0.52 6.03 -0.59
C PRO A 71 1.05 5.86 -2.01
N THR A 72 2.19 6.48 -2.31
CA THR A 72 2.79 6.39 -3.64
C THR A 72 3.16 4.94 -3.94
N TYR A 73 2.72 4.42 -5.08
CA TYR A 73 3.07 3.07 -5.51
C TYR A 73 4.60 2.86 -5.51
N PRO A 74 5.14 1.73 -5.01
CA PRO A 74 4.47 0.51 -4.55
C PRO A 74 4.17 0.43 -3.04
N SER A 75 4.16 1.56 -2.33
CA SER A 75 4.01 1.58 -0.87
C SER A 75 2.69 0.95 -0.41
N PRO A 76 2.74 0.17 0.70
CA PRO A 76 1.58 -0.58 1.18
C PRO A 76 0.49 0.29 1.79
N HIS A 77 -0.76 -0.13 1.65
CA HIS A 77 -1.93 0.43 2.33
C HIS A 77 -2.93 -0.68 2.71
N PRO A 78 -3.83 -0.43 3.68
CA PRO A 78 -4.78 -1.45 4.14
C PRO A 78 -5.72 -1.96 3.03
N LEU A 79 -6.08 -3.26 3.10
CA LEU A 79 -7.07 -3.86 2.22
C LEU A 79 -8.50 -3.34 2.45
N THR A 80 -8.80 -2.85 3.65
CA THR A 80 -10.10 -2.25 3.99
C THR A 80 -9.93 -1.10 4.99
N GLY A 81 -10.97 -0.30 5.17
CA GLY A 81 -10.99 0.75 6.19
C GLY A 81 -10.40 2.08 5.72
N THR A 82 -9.93 2.89 6.68
CA THR A 82 -9.33 4.20 6.41
C THR A 82 -8.03 4.04 5.61
N HIS A 83 -7.76 4.98 4.69
CA HIS A 83 -6.60 4.93 3.78
C HIS A 83 -6.57 3.73 2.81
N SER A 84 -7.67 2.98 2.67
CA SER A 84 -7.87 1.96 1.65
C SER A 84 -8.68 2.52 0.48
N PRO A 85 -8.45 2.10 -0.79
CA PRO A 85 -9.32 2.45 -1.91
C PRO A 85 -10.78 2.03 -1.70
N THR A 86 -11.03 1.07 -0.80
CA THR A 86 -12.40 0.66 -0.44
C THR A 86 -13.21 1.80 0.19
N CYS A 87 -12.60 2.70 0.99
CA CYS A 87 -13.35 3.80 1.62
C CYS A 87 -13.96 4.75 0.58
N LEU A 88 -13.28 4.95 -0.55
CA LEU A 88 -13.75 5.77 -1.66
C LEU A 88 -15.04 5.20 -2.28
N THR A 89 -15.22 3.88 -2.21
CA THR A 89 -16.42 3.19 -2.73
C THR A 89 -17.67 3.36 -1.85
N HIS A 90 -17.50 3.89 -0.63
CA HIS A 90 -18.58 4.07 0.35
C HIS A 90 -19.09 5.51 0.42
N VAL A 91 -18.48 6.47 -0.29
CA VAL A 91 -18.85 7.90 -0.22
C VAL A 91 -20.16 8.18 -0.95
N CYS A 92 -20.21 7.93 -2.27
CA CYS A 92 -21.40 8.09 -3.08
C CYS A 92 -21.37 7.14 -4.28
N ARG A 93 -22.46 7.07 -5.05
CA ARG A 93 -22.56 6.22 -6.25
C ARG A 93 -21.49 6.55 -7.29
N GLN A 94 -21.29 7.84 -7.59
CA GLN A 94 -20.32 8.28 -8.60
C GLN A 94 -18.88 7.89 -8.20
N TRP A 95 -18.50 8.10 -6.93
CA TRP A 95 -17.17 7.74 -6.44
C TRP A 95 -16.94 6.23 -6.50
N ARG A 96 -17.96 5.43 -6.17
CA ARG A 96 -17.90 3.98 -6.32
C ARG A 96 -17.65 3.55 -7.76
N GLU A 97 -18.37 4.14 -8.71
CA GLU A 97 -18.19 3.84 -10.14
C GLU A 97 -16.78 4.23 -10.62
N ILE A 98 -16.30 5.42 -10.25
CA ILE A 98 -14.94 5.88 -10.59
C ILE A 98 -13.88 4.97 -9.96
N ALA A 99 -13.99 4.67 -8.67
CA ALA A 99 -13.04 3.82 -7.98
C ALA A 99 -13.00 2.40 -8.58
N HIS A 100 -14.15 1.81 -8.91
CA HIS A 100 -14.21 0.49 -9.54
C HIS A 100 -13.61 0.47 -10.95
N THR A 101 -13.73 1.57 -11.70
CA THR A 101 -13.23 1.69 -13.08
C THR A 101 -11.80 2.25 -13.16
N THR A 102 -11.13 2.42 -12.02
CA THR A 102 -9.73 2.90 -11.94
C THR A 102 -8.82 1.77 -11.44
N PRO A 103 -8.24 0.93 -12.34
CA PRO A 103 -7.42 -0.22 -11.96
C PRO A 103 -6.20 0.11 -11.10
N ALA A 104 -5.62 1.30 -11.27
CA ALA A 104 -4.43 1.75 -10.53
C ALA A 104 -4.64 1.82 -9.01
N LEU A 105 -5.89 1.95 -8.54
CA LEU A 105 -6.22 1.96 -7.11
C LEU A 105 -6.09 0.58 -6.44
N TRP A 106 -6.13 -0.50 -7.22
CA TRP A 106 -6.26 -1.88 -6.72
C TRP A 106 -4.98 -2.71 -6.93
N ARG A 107 -3.87 -2.06 -7.28
CA ARG A 107 -2.62 -2.74 -7.69
C ARG A 107 -1.68 -3.09 -6.55
N VAL A 108 -1.99 -2.74 -5.30
CA VAL A 108 -1.16 -3.04 -4.13
C VAL A 108 -1.91 -4.01 -3.22
N ILE A 109 -1.34 -5.17 -2.92
CA ILE A 109 -1.88 -6.12 -1.94
C ILE A 109 -0.89 -6.19 -0.78
N ASP A 110 -1.34 -5.80 0.41
CA ASP A 110 -0.53 -5.88 1.63
C ASP A 110 -1.16 -6.85 2.62
N LEU A 111 -0.46 -7.96 2.86
CA LEU A 111 -0.83 -9.00 3.83
C LEU A 111 0.10 -8.99 5.05
N THR A 112 1.03 -8.03 5.16
CA THR A 112 1.96 -7.93 6.29
C THR A 112 1.31 -7.37 7.56
N ARG A 113 0.19 -6.65 7.40
CA ARG A 113 -0.52 -6.03 8.52
C ARG A 113 -1.53 -7.01 9.13
N PRO A 114 -1.51 -7.22 10.46
CA PRO A 114 -2.52 -8.00 11.14
C PRO A 114 -3.89 -7.46 10.80
N THR A 115 -4.75 -8.31 10.24
CA THR A 115 -6.15 -7.97 10.07
C THR A 115 -6.95 -8.87 11.00
N GLU A 116 -6.76 -8.66 12.30
CA GLU A 116 -7.33 -9.47 13.41
C GLU A 116 -8.85 -9.70 13.32
N GLN A 117 -9.54 -8.94 12.46
CA GLN A 117 -10.99 -9.00 12.22
C GLN A 117 -11.40 -9.90 11.04
N TYR A 118 -10.47 -10.41 10.22
CA TYR A 118 -10.79 -11.19 9.03
C TYR A 118 -10.19 -12.59 9.09
N ASN A 119 -11.02 -13.59 8.78
CA ASN A 119 -10.51 -14.94 8.52
C ASN A 119 -9.88 -15.00 7.11
N ALA A 120 -9.10 -16.06 6.86
CA ALA A 120 -8.41 -16.26 5.59
C ALA A 120 -9.33 -16.26 4.35
N GLU A 121 -10.56 -16.78 4.47
CA GLU A 121 -11.54 -16.80 3.37
C GLU A 121 -11.91 -15.38 2.91
N LYS A 122 -12.15 -14.47 3.86
CA LYS A 122 -12.43 -13.05 3.55
C LYS A 122 -11.22 -12.38 2.91
N ILE A 123 -10.01 -12.65 3.40
CA ILE A 123 -8.78 -12.10 2.83
C ILE A 123 -8.61 -12.60 1.39
N ALA A 124 -8.77 -13.90 1.14
CA ALA A 124 -8.70 -14.47 -0.20
C ALA A 124 -9.75 -13.88 -1.15
N ALA A 125 -10.98 -13.66 -0.69
CA ALA A 125 -12.01 -12.99 -1.46
C ALA A 125 -11.64 -11.54 -1.82
N LEU A 126 -11.05 -10.79 -0.88
CA LEU A 126 -10.56 -9.42 -1.11
C LEU A 126 -9.39 -9.40 -2.11
N VAL A 127 -8.44 -10.31 -1.96
CA VAL A 127 -7.30 -10.49 -2.90
C VAL A 127 -7.81 -10.73 -4.32
N ASN A 128 -8.76 -11.64 -4.49
CA ASN A 128 -9.35 -11.94 -5.80
C ASN A 128 -10.11 -10.72 -6.36
N LEU A 129 -10.86 -10.02 -5.51
CA LEU A 129 -11.58 -8.80 -5.90
C LEU A 129 -10.62 -7.71 -6.39
N TRP A 130 -9.55 -7.43 -5.64
CA TRP A 130 -8.54 -6.43 -5.98
C TRP A 130 -7.74 -6.84 -7.22
N SER A 131 -7.41 -8.12 -7.33
CA SER A 131 -6.73 -8.70 -8.49
C SER A 131 -7.57 -8.63 -9.76
N GLY A 132 -8.90 -8.72 -9.64
CA GLY A 132 -9.84 -8.52 -10.74
C GLY A 132 -9.98 -7.04 -11.12
N ARG A 133 -10.10 -6.14 -10.15
CA ARG A 133 -10.22 -4.69 -10.39
C ARG A 133 -8.96 -4.05 -10.95
N SER A 134 -7.79 -4.57 -10.59
CA SER A 134 -6.50 -4.12 -11.15
C SER A 134 -6.30 -4.52 -12.61
N GLY A 135 -7.14 -5.40 -13.17
CA GLY A 135 -7.11 -5.74 -14.59
C GLY A 135 -5.74 -6.24 -15.05
N CYS A 136 -5.11 -5.58 -16.02
CA CYS A 136 -3.77 -5.96 -16.49
C CYS A 136 -2.64 -5.15 -15.83
N CYS A 137 -2.93 -4.31 -14.82
CA CYS A 137 -1.93 -3.48 -14.19
C CYS A 137 -0.86 -4.31 -13.45
N PRO A 138 0.42 -3.89 -13.50
CA PRO A 138 1.45 -4.48 -12.67
C PRO A 138 1.16 -4.25 -11.18
N MET A 139 1.48 -5.23 -10.36
CA MET A 139 1.10 -5.26 -8.94
C MET A 139 2.28 -5.21 -8.00
N ALA A 140 2.07 -4.60 -6.84
CA ALA A 140 2.95 -4.72 -5.69
C ALA A 140 2.29 -5.66 -4.67
N VAL A 141 3.04 -6.65 -4.20
CA VAL A 141 2.55 -7.64 -3.24
C VAL A 141 3.49 -7.69 -2.05
N HIS A 142 2.93 -7.52 -0.85
CA HIS A 142 3.64 -7.62 0.42
C HIS A 142 3.08 -8.82 1.17
N LEU A 143 3.92 -9.82 1.42
CA LEU A 143 3.54 -11.09 2.04
C LEU A 143 4.26 -11.23 3.37
N THR A 144 3.55 -11.83 4.34
CA THR A 144 4.15 -12.31 5.57
C THR A 144 3.75 -13.76 5.82
N ASP A 145 4.49 -14.43 6.68
CA ASP A 145 4.39 -15.85 6.97
C ASP A 145 3.80 -16.13 8.37
N GLY A 146 3.16 -15.13 8.98
CA GLY A 146 2.45 -15.25 10.25
C GLY A 146 1.28 -16.26 10.26
N ASN A 147 0.50 -16.31 11.33
CA ASN A 147 -0.47 -17.39 11.57
C ASN A 147 -1.68 -17.45 10.59
N GLU A 148 -1.97 -16.39 9.86
CA GLU A 148 -3.16 -16.28 8.98
C GLU A 148 -2.91 -16.34 7.46
N PRO A 149 -1.73 -16.01 6.90
CA PRO A 149 -1.57 -15.90 5.45
C PRO A 149 -1.44 -17.22 4.67
N ARG A 150 -1.06 -18.37 5.29
CA ARG A 150 -0.82 -19.68 4.60
C ARG A 150 -1.91 -20.00 3.57
N SER A 151 -3.16 -19.92 4.00
CA SER A 151 -4.34 -20.31 3.21
C SER A 151 -4.73 -19.28 2.15
N VAL A 152 -4.19 -18.07 2.22
CA VAL A 152 -4.42 -16.99 1.25
C VAL A 152 -3.42 -17.03 0.11
N PHE A 153 -2.20 -17.54 0.32
CA PHE A 153 -1.14 -17.61 -0.70
C PHE A 153 -1.61 -18.18 -2.06
N PRO A 154 -2.40 -19.27 -2.13
CA PRO A 154 -2.87 -19.79 -3.41
C PRO A 154 -3.68 -18.77 -4.23
N ALA A 155 -4.47 -17.91 -3.57
CA ALA A 155 -5.23 -16.85 -4.25
C ALA A 155 -4.30 -15.73 -4.76
N VAL A 156 -3.27 -15.38 -4.01
CA VAL A 156 -2.32 -14.32 -4.40
C VAL A 156 -1.41 -14.79 -5.54
N ILE A 157 -0.86 -16.00 -5.41
CA ILE A 157 0.15 -16.53 -6.34
C ILE A 157 -0.39 -16.81 -7.74
N HIS A 158 -1.71 -17.02 -7.87
CA HIS A 158 -2.37 -17.15 -9.17
C HIS A 158 -2.09 -15.95 -10.10
N HIS A 159 -1.83 -14.76 -9.51
CA HIS A 159 -1.56 -13.53 -10.25
C HIS A 159 -0.07 -13.16 -10.37
N ARG A 160 0.86 -14.08 -10.01
CA ARG A 160 2.32 -13.81 -9.92
C ARG A 160 2.97 -13.25 -11.18
N ALA A 161 2.43 -13.57 -12.36
CA ALA A 161 2.97 -13.08 -13.63
C ALA A 161 2.92 -11.55 -13.75
N ARG A 162 2.04 -10.88 -12.98
CA ARG A 162 1.88 -9.42 -12.97
C ARG A 162 2.65 -8.74 -11.84
N TRP A 163 3.33 -9.48 -10.97
CA TRP A 163 4.02 -8.87 -9.83
C TRP A 163 5.25 -8.10 -10.32
N GLU A 164 5.24 -6.79 -10.08
CA GLU A 164 6.34 -5.87 -10.40
C GLU A 164 7.22 -5.61 -9.17
N HIS A 165 6.61 -5.58 -7.99
CA HIS A 165 7.30 -5.47 -6.71
C HIS A 165 6.81 -6.55 -5.75
N LEU A 166 7.75 -7.25 -5.12
CA LEU A 166 7.47 -8.28 -4.12
C LEU A 166 8.23 -7.96 -2.84
N THR A 167 7.51 -7.89 -1.73
CA THR A 167 8.08 -7.82 -0.38
C THR A 167 7.71 -9.08 0.37
N LEU A 168 8.70 -9.73 0.96
CA LEU A 168 8.55 -10.91 1.81
C LEU A 168 9.06 -10.58 3.21
N ASP A 169 8.19 -10.68 4.20
CA ASP A 169 8.54 -10.57 5.62
C ASP A 169 8.37 -11.95 6.28
N LEU A 170 9.50 -12.64 6.48
CA LEU A 170 9.55 -14.07 6.75
C LEU A 170 10.13 -14.36 8.14
N ASN A 171 9.36 -15.07 8.97
CA ASN A 171 9.81 -15.66 10.22
C ASN A 171 10.30 -17.11 10.07
N THR A 172 10.03 -17.74 8.93
CA THR A 172 10.33 -19.14 8.59
C THR A 172 10.55 -19.30 7.09
N THR A 173 11.17 -20.40 6.67
CA THR A 173 11.44 -20.70 5.25
C THR A 173 10.44 -21.66 4.61
N GLU A 174 9.52 -22.25 5.38
CA GLU A 174 8.57 -23.26 4.90
C GLU A 174 7.68 -22.77 3.75
N TYR A 175 7.49 -21.46 3.65
CA TYR A 175 6.63 -20.81 2.66
C TYR A 175 7.32 -20.54 1.33
N LEU A 176 8.65 -20.63 1.31
CA LEU A 176 9.43 -20.31 0.12
C LEU A 176 9.12 -21.28 -1.00
N ASP A 177 8.92 -22.56 -0.68
CA ASP A 177 8.47 -23.58 -1.63
C ASP A 177 7.11 -23.23 -2.24
N ALA A 178 6.19 -22.67 -1.46
CA ALA A 178 4.87 -22.27 -1.93
C ALA A 178 4.91 -21.08 -2.89
N ILE A 179 5.94 -20.23 -2.81
CA ILE A 179 6.13 -19.08 -3.71
C ILE A 179 7.06 -19.38 -4.89
N GLN A 180 7.61 -20.58 -5.00
CA GLN A 180 8.49 -20.93 -6.13
C GLN A 180 7.77 -20.80 -7.49
N GLY A 181 8.55 -20.42 -8.49
CA GLY A 181 8.11 -20.28 -9.88
C GLY A 181 8.74 -19.10 -10.58
N SER A 182 8.27 -18.82 -11.78
CA SER A 182 8.72 -17.70 -12.61
C SER A 182 8.00 -16.40 -12.24
N PHE A 183 8.78 -15.32 -12.15
CA PHE A 183 8.27 -13.95 -11.95
C PHE A 183 8.68 -13.06 -13.12
N PRO A 184 8.01 -13.18 -14.29
CA PRO A 184 8.45 -12.56 -15.52
C PRO A 184 8.41 -11.02 -15.50
N SER A 185 7.61 -10.42 -14.62
CA SER A 185 7.44 -8.97 -14.51
C SER A 185 8.19 -8.33 -13.33
N LEU A 186 8.86 -9.14 -12.49
CA LEU A 186 9.39 -8.67 -11.22
C LEU A 186 10.62 -7.78 -11.43
N LYS A 187 10.53 -6.55 -10.94
CA LYS A 187 11.57 -5.52 -11.03
C LYS A 187 12.26 -5.27 -9.70
N THR A 188 11.50 -5.39 -8.61
CA THR A 188 12.00 -5.17 -7.24
C THR A 188 11.64 -6.35 -6.34
N LEU A 189 12.65 -6.86 -5.64
CA LEU A 189 12.49 -7.87 -4.61
C LEU A 189 13.00 -7.32 -3.27
N THR A 190 12.16 -7.41 -2.26
CA THR A 190 12.47 -7.05 -0.88
C THR A 190 12.29 -8.29 -0.02
N VAL A 191 13.31 -8.69 0.73
CA VAL A 191 13.24 -9.85 1.63
C VAL A 191 13.74 -9.46 3.00
N HIS A 192 12.89 -9.65 4.00
CA HIS A 192 13.21 -9.50 5.41
C HIS A 192 13.12 -10.85 6.09
N PHE A 193 14.19 -11.27 6.77
CA PHE A 193 14.17 -12.45 7.63
C PHE A 193 14.15 -12.03 9.09
N SER A 194 13.33 -12.68 9.90
CA SER A 194 13.43 -12.54 11.34
C SER A 194 14.66 -13.28 11.86
N SER A 195 15.32 -12.71 12.87
CA SER A 195 16.54 -13.27 13.50
C SER A 195 16.33 -14.63 14.20
N LEU A 196 15.10 -15.16 14.19
CA LEU A 196 14.74 -16.43 14.81
C LEU A 196 14.94 -17.63 13.88
N VAL A 197 15.15 -17.40 12.58
CA VAL A 197 15.41 -18.43 11.58
C VAL A 197 16.83 -18.97 11.77
N ARG A 198 16.95 -20.14 12.40
CA ARG A 198 18.21 -20.92 12.49
C ARG A 198 18.16 -22.03 11.44
N ASP A 199 19.25 -22.22 10.70
CA ASP A 199 19.42 -23.31 9.73
C ASP A 199 18.47 -23.27 8.51
N ALA A 200 18.33 -22.10 7.88
CA ALA A 200 17.49 -21.96 6.70
C ALA A 200 18.07 -22.61 5.44
N PRO A 201 17.24 -23.27 4.61
CA PRO A 201 17.63 -23.77 3.30
C PRO A 201 18.07 -22.66 2.34
N VAL A 202 18.78 -23.06 1.28
CA VAL A 202 19.09 -22.20 0.14
C VAL A 202 17.79 -21.78 -0.55
N VAL A 203 17.57 -20.47 -0.68
CA VAL A 203 16.38 -19.90 -1.30
C VAL A 203 16.72 -19.50 -2.72
N SER A 204 16.17 -20.20 -3.70
CA SER A 204 16.40 -19.88 -5.11
C SER A 204 15.16 -19.24 -5.72
N PHE A 205 15.31 -18.00 -6.20
CA PHE A 205 14.31 -17.39 -7.07
C PHE A 205 14.73 -17.59 -8.53
N GLN A 206 13.99 -18.40 -9.26
CA GLN A 206 14.27 -18.72 -10.66
C GLN A 206 13.46 -17.80 -11.59
N ASP A 207 13.94 -17.58 -12.81
CA ASP A 207 13.27 -16.81 -13.87
C ASP A 207 12.80 -15.41 -13.43
N LEU A 208 13.77 -14.54 -13.15
CA LEU A 208 13.60 -13.14 -12.77
C LEU A 208 14.19 -12.19 -13.84
N PRO A 209 13.75 -12.23 -15.11
CA PRO A 209 14.45 -11.58 -16.22
C PRO A 209 14.49 -10.04 -16.14
N LEU A 210 13.61 -9.43 -15.36
CA LEU A 210 13.51 -7.97 -15.23
C LEU A 210 13.99 -7.45 -13.86
N LEU A 211 14.48 -8.32 -12.99
CA LEU A 211 14.88 -7.93 -11.64
C LEU A 211 16.14 -7.07 -11.69
N HIS A 212 16.03 -5.81 -11.25
CA HIS A 212 17.15 -4.88 -11.22
C HIS A 212 17.38 -4.25 -9.84
N THR A 213 16.42 -4.38 -8.91
CA THR A 213 16.52 -3.85 -7.54
C THR A 213 16.29 -4.96 -6.53
N ALA A 214 17.20 -5.10 -5.57
CA ALA A 214 17.04 -6.02 -4.44
C ALA A 214 17.31 -5.30 -3.10
N LEU A 215 16.46 -5.51 -2.11
CA LEU A 215 16.68 -5.13 -0.72
C LEU A 215 16.61 -6.38 0.15
N LEU A 216 17.71 -6.72 0.78
CA LEU A 216 17.83 -7.95 1.55
C LEU A 216 18.27 -7.63 2.97
N ASN A 217 17.45 -8.03 3.93
CA ASN A 217 17.73 -7.86 5.36
C ASN A 217 18.02 -9.19 6.03
N ASP A 218 18.96 -9.19 6.97
CA ASP A 218 19.24 -10.30 7.87
C ASP A 218 19.66 -11.60 7.15
N LEU A 219 20.51 -11.47 6.12
CA LEU A 219 21.06 -12.60 5.33
C LEU A 219 22.09 -13.47 6.07
N HIS A 220 22.28 -13.28 7.38
CA HIS A 220 23.33 -13.97 8.13
C HIS A 220 23.13 -15.49 8.23
N MET A 221 21.89 -15.98 8.06
CA MET A 221 21.54 -17.41 8.15
C MET A 221 20.94 -17.99 6.87
N VAL A 222 20.83 -17.21 5.79
CA VAL A 222 20.12 -17.61 4.56
C VAL A 222 20.98 -17.34 3.33
N HIS A 223 21.20 -18.36 2.51
CA HIS A 223 21.76 -18.19 1.19
C HIS A 223 20.63 -17.97 0.17
N ILE A 224 20.53 -16.75 -0.36
CA ILE A 224 19.62 -16.46 -1.48
C ILE A 224 20.38 -16.55 -2.80
N ILE A 225 19.80 -17.23 -3.77
CA ILE A 225 20.27 -17.24 -5.16
C ILE A 225 19.38 -16.30 -5.96
N LEU A 226 20.00 -15.24 -6.48
CA LEU A 226 19.41 -14.25 -7.37
C LEU A 226 20.28 -14.09 -8.63
N PRO A 227 19.74 -13.55 -9.74
CA PRO A 227 20.54 -13.11 -10.87
C PRO A 227 21.32 -11.82 -10.51
N TRP A 228 22.38 -11.96 -9.71
CA TRP A 228 23.15 -10.83 -9.17
C TRP A 228 23.73 -9.91 -10.25
N SER A 229 24.13 -10.46 -11.39
CA SER A 229 24.85 -9.74 -12.45
C SER A 229 24.03 -8.66 -13.15
N GLN A 230 22.70 -8.75 -13.14
CA GLN A 230 21.79 -7.76 -13.75
C GLN A 230 21.27 -6.71 -12.75
N LEU A 231 21.59 -6.83 -11.45
CA LEU A 231 21.16 -5.86 -10.46
C LEU A 231 21.87 -4.52 -10.64
N THR A 232 21.09 -3.44 -10.62
CA THR A 232 21.57 -2.05 -10.71
C THR A 232 21.45 -1.32 -9.39
N SER A 233 20.55 -1.76 -8.50
CA SER A 233 20.37 -1.21 -7.16
C SER A 233 20.32 -2.35 -6.13
N LEU A 234 21.20 -2.30 -5.14
CA LEU A 234 21.28 -3.31 -4.09
C LEU A 234 21.37 -2.66 -2.72
N VAL A 235 20.50 -3.08 -1.81
CA VAL A 235 20.53 -2.70 -0.40
C VAL A 235 20.70 -3.97 0.42
N LEU A 236 21.80 -4.06 1.18
CA LEU A 236 22.08 -5.18 2.08
C LEU A 236 22.05 -4.67 3.52
N MET A 237 21.14 -5.20 4.31
CA MET A 237 20.97 -4.85 5.72
C MET A 237 21.35 -6.01 6.63
N CYS A 238 21.97 -5.69 7.77
CA CYS A 238 22.42 -6.67 8.77
C CYS A 238 23.26 -7.83 8.20
N ILE A 239 24.16 -7.52 7.25
CA ILE A 239 25.02 -8.52 6.61
C ILE A 239 26.43 -8.53 7.22
N ASN A 240 27.08 -9.70 7.23
CA ASN A 240 28.50 -9.79 7.60
C ASN A 240 29.40 -9.43 6.40
N SER A 241 30.67 -9.14 6.67
CA SER A 241 31.60 -8.68 5.64
C SER A 241 31.94 -9.75 4.59
N GLU A 242 32.07 -11.03 4.97
CA GLU A 242 32.40 -12.12 4.04
C GLU A 242 31.30 -12.34 3.00
N HIS A 243 30.05 -12.44 3.46
CA HIS A 243 28.88 -12.65 2.61
C HIS A 243 28.62 -11.42 1.74
N CYS A 244 28.82 -10.22 2.29
CA CYS A 244 28.76 -8.97 1.51
C CYS A 244 29.75 -9.01 0.33
N MET A 245 31.00 -9.38 0.57
CA MET A 245 32.00 -9.47 -0.51
C MET A 245 31.63 -10.53 -1.55
N SER A 246 31.18 -11.70 -1.11
CA SER A 246 30.72 -12.78 -2.00
C SER A 246 29.58 -12.34 -2.94
N VAL A 247 28.62 -11.57 -2.41
CA VAL A 247 27.51 -11.02 -3.22
C VAL A 247 28.02 -9.95 -4.17
N LEU A 248 28.81 -9.00 -3.68
CA LEU A 248 29.28 -7.87 -4.50
C LEU A 248 30.22 -8.28 -5.63
N GLN A 249 30.99 -9.37 -5.46
CA GLN A 249 31.79 -9.96 -6.53
C GLN A 249 30.94 -10.46 -7.72
N GLN A 250 29.66 -10.76 -7.49
CA GLN A 250 28.74 -11.25 -8.51
C GLN A 250 27.90 -10.13 -9.15
N THR A 251 27.96 -8.89 -8.63
CA THR A 251 27.14 -7.75 -9.10
C THR A 251 27.92 -6.85 -10.06
N SER A 252 27.97 -7.21 -11.33
CA SER A 252 28.74 -6.48 -12.34
C SER A 252 28.11 -5.16 -12.83
N GLN A 253 26.78 -5.01 -12.73
CA GLN A 253 26.03 -3.86 -13.29
C GLN A 253 25.53 -2.89 -12.22
N LEU A 254 26.11 -2.95 -11.02
CA LEU A 254 25.62 -2.19 -9.88
C LEU A 254 25.91 -0.69 -10.04
N VAL A 255 24.87 0.13 -9.93
CA VAL A 255 24.92 1.60 -10.00
C VAL A 255 24.72 2.22 -8.62
N ARG A 256 23.84 1.64 -7.80
CA ARG A 256 23.57 2.09 -6.43
C ARG A 256 23.73 0.93 -5.45
N CYS A 257 24.50 1.14 -4.40
CA CYS A 257 24.72 0.16 -3.34
C CYS A 257 24.57 0.82 -1.98
N GLU A 258 23.79 0.22 -1.10
CA GLU A 258 23.70 0.61 0.31
C GLU A 258 23.98 -0.60 1.19
N LEU A 259 24.90 -0.44 2.14
CA LEU A 259 25.43 -1.51 2.98
C LEU A 259 25.27 -1.16 4.45
N HIS A 260 24.61 -2.05 5.19
CA HIS A 260 24.52 -1.99 6.65
C HIS A 260 25.15 -3.24 7.24
N LEU A 261 26.29 -3.05 7.88
CA LEU A 261 27.15 -4.14 8.35
C LEU A 261 26.97 -4.32 9.85
N TRP A 262 26.63 -5.55 10.27
CA TRP A 262 26.31 -5.83 11.68
C TRP A 262 27.55 -6.03 12.55
N ARG A 263 28.66 -6.58 12.02
CA ARG A 263 29.98 -6.63 12.67
C ARG A 263 31.10 -6.84 11.63
N PRO A 264 32.10 -5.95 11.52
CA PRO A 264 33.28 -6.21 10.70
C PRO A 264 34.18 -7.26 11.37
N GLN A 265 34.56 -8.30 10.63
CA GLN A 265 35.56 -9.25 11.10
C GLN A 265 36.96 -8.65 10.95
N LYS A 266 37.87 -8.92 11.90
CA LYS A 266 39.24 -8.36 11.94
C LYS A 266 40.14 -8.82 10.79
N ASP A 267 39.78 -9.90 10.10
CA ASP A 267 40.64 -10.61 9.15
C ASP A 267 39.98 -10.71 7.77
N LEU A 268 39.60 -9.57 7.18
CA LEU A 268 39.18 -9.55 5.78
C LEU A 268 40.38 -9.85 4.88
N THR A 269 40.30 -10.97 4.16
CA THR A 269 41.29 -11.41 3.17
C THR A 269 41.34 -10.48 1.95
N GLU A 270 42.46 -10.50 1.24
CA GLU A 270 42.85 -9.63 0.11
C GLU A 270 42.03 -9.83 -1.18
N GLY A 271 40.70 -9.73 -1.12
CA GLY A 271 39.83 -9.74 -2.28
C GLY A 271 39.48 -8.32 -2.72
N SER A 272 39.72 -7.94 -3.98
CA SER A 272 39.20 -6.71 -4.57
C SER A 272 37.84 -6.94 -5.23
N VAL A 273 36.90 -6.01 -5.04
CA VAL A 273 35.58 -6.00 -5.67
C VAL A 273 35.56 -4.86 -6.67
N HIS A 274 35.34 -5.22 -7.94
CA HIS A 274 35.31 -4.26 -9.04
C HIS A 274 33.88 -3.89 -9.37
N LEU A 275 33.44 -2.72 -8.93
CA LEU A 275 32.10 -2.19 -9.22
C LEU A 275 32.24 -1.01 -10.19
N LEU A 276 32.45 -1.36 -11.47
CA LEU A 276 32.87 -0.42 -12.50
C LEU A 276 31.82 0.64 -12.87
N HIS A 277 30.55 0.35 -12.61
CA HIS A 277 29.41 1.22 -12.92
C HIS A 277 28.81 1.89 -11.67
N LEU A 278 29.42 1.69 -10.50
CA LEU A 278 28.86 2.15 -9.24
C LEU A 278 28.99 3.66 -9.11
N GLU A 279 27.86 4.36 -9.13
CA GLU A 279 27.78 5.82 -8.97
C GLU A 279 27.50 6.21 -7.51
N THR A 280 26.74 5.40 -6.78
CA THR A 280 26.36 5.68 -5.39
C THR A 280 26.72 4.51 -4.49
N LEU A 281 27.54 4.77 -3.47
CA LEU A 281 27.86 3.83 -2.40
C LEU A 281 27.53 4.48 -1.06
N ALA A 282 26.66 3.83 -0.29
CA ALA A 282 26.26 4.29 1.03
C ALA A 282 26.54 3.22 2.08
N PHE A 283 27.06 3.68 3.21
CA PHE A 283 27.34 2.88 4.39
C PHE A 283 26.52 3.42 5.56
N GLN A 284 25.67 2.58 6.16
CA GLN A 284 24.99 2.87 7.43
C GLN A 284 25.55 1.92 8.49
N MET A 285 26.01 2.46 9.62
CA MET A 285 26.72 1.67 10.62
C MET A 285 26.44 2.14 12.03
N ASP A 286 26.28 1.16 12.92
CA ASP A 286 26.27 1.36 14.37
C ASP A 286 27.65 1.11 15.01
N THR A 287 28.64 0.62 14.26
CA THR A 287 29.97 0.24 14.80
C THR A 287 31.16 0.56 13.87
N PHE A 288 32.36 0.62 14.45
CA PHE A 288 33.63 0.95 13.76
C PHE A 288 34.02 -0.10 12.71
N ILE A 289 34.27 0.33 11.46
CA ILE A 289 34.85 -0.51 10.39
C ILE A 289 36.33 -0.18 10.16
N ASP A 290 37.13 -1.22 9.95
CA ASP A 290 38.54 -1.08 9.55
C ASP A 290 38.63 -0.43 8.16
N VAL A 291 39.43 0.63 8.05
CA VAL A 291 39.76 1.32 6.79
C VAL A 291 40.19 0.34 5.68
N LYS A 292 40.79 -0.80 6.05
CA LYS A 292 41.15 -1.86 5.10
C LYS A 292 39.96 -2.42 4.32
N PHE A 293 38.76 -2.45 4.89
CA PHE A 293 37.57 -2.90 4.18
C PHE A 293 37.28 -2.02 2.97
N PHE A 294 37.41 -0.69 3.11
CA PHE A 294 37.19 0.22 1.99
C PHE A 294 38.24 0.06 0.87
N ARG A 295 39.46 -0.39 1.20
CA ARG A 295 40.50 -0.66 0.20
C ARG A 295 40.19 -1.83 -0.72
N SER A 296 39.23 -2.67 -0.35
CA SER A 296 38.78 -3.77 -1.20
C SER A 296 37.92 -3.30 -2.38
N PHE A 297 37.36 -2.09 -2.33
CA PHE A 297 36.47 -1.58 -3.37
C PHE A 297 37.25 -0.86 -4.48
N VAL A 298 37.04 -1.28 -5.71
CA VAL A 298 37.51 -0.61 -6.92
C VAL A 298 36.30 -0.04 -7.66
N THR A 299 36.01 1.24 -7.41
CA THR A 299 34.79 1.93 -7.86
C THR A 299 35.16 3.19 -8.68
N PRO A 300 35.63 3.04 -9.92
CA PRO A 300 36.13 4.16 -10.73
C PRO A 300 35.05 5.18 -11.15
N ALA A 301 33.76 4.78 -11.15
CA ALA A 301 32.63 5.63 -11.53
C ALA A 301 31.92 6.28 -10.33
N LEU A 302 32.50 6.19 -9.12
CA LEU A 302 31.82 6.63 -7.90
C LEU A 302 31.64 8.15 -7.87
N LEU A 303 30.39 8.61 -7.75
CA LEU A 303 30.00 10.02 -7.68
C LEU A 303 29.60 10.41 -6.26
N TYR A 304 28.92 9.52 -5.55
CA TYR A 304 28.36 9.78 -4.23
C TYR A 304 28.81 8.69 -3.26
N LEU A 305 29.55 9.09 -2.24
CA LEU A 305 29.94 8.23 -1.12
C LEU A 305 29.32 8.78 0.16
N ARG A 306 28.47 7.98 0.82
CA ARG A 306 27.95 8.29 2.15
C ARG A 306 28.64 7.40 3.18
N LEU A 307 29.32 8.02 4.13
CA LEU A 307 29.93 7.35 5.28
C LEU A 307 29.20 7.73 6.57
N PRO A 308 29.15 6.85 7.58
CA PRO A 308 28.69 7.19 8.92
C PRO A 308 29.58 8.27 9.55
N GLU A 309 28.99 9.18 10.32
CA GLU A 309 29.73 10.24 11.04
C GLU A 309 30.81 9.67 11.96
N ALA A 310 30.59 8.49 12.56
CA ALA A 310 31.55 7.82 13.43
C ALA A 310 32.91 7.52 12.74
N LEU A 311 32.95 7.41 11.40
CA LEU A 311 34.18 7.19 10.63
C LEU A 311 34.88 8.49 10.23
N LEU A 312 34.21 9.64 10.34
CA LEU A 312 34.76 10.94 9.94
C LEU A 312 35.65 11.57 11.03
N GLY A 313 35.74 10.95 12.21
CA GLY A 313 36.50 11.46 13.35
C GLY A 313 35.81 12.62 14.07
N PRO A 314 36.26 13.00 15.29
CA PRO A 314 35.60 14.03 16.10
C PRO A 314 35.64 15.44 15.49
N ASP A 315 36.48 15.70 14.49
CA ASP A 315 36.67 17.02 13.89
C ASP A 315 35.81 17.27 12.64
N ALA A 316 34.97 16.32 12.21
CA ALA A 316 34.16 16.45 10.99
C ALA A 316 32.77 17.08 11.21
N SER A 317 32.67 18.02 12.14
CA SER A 317 31.52 18.93 12.18
C SER A 317 31.67 19.94 11.05
N PHE A 318 31.03 19.67 9.91
CA PHE A 318 30.86 20.69 8.88
C PHE A 318 29.89 21.74 9.42
N GLU A 319 30.39 22.96 9.62
CA GLU A 319 29.55 24.14 9.82
C GLU A 319 28.60 24.30 8.62
N SER A 320 27.35 24.59 8.98
CA SER A 320 26.13 24.64 8.15
C SER A 320 26.17 25.54 6.92
#